data_AF-A0A074VPW7-F1
#
_entry.id   AF-A0A074VPW7-F1
#
_cell.length_a   1.000
_cell.length_b   1.000
_cell.length_c   1.000
_cell.angle_alpha   90.00
_cell.angle_beta   90.00
_cell.angle_gamma   90.00
#
_symmetry.space_group_name_H-M   'P 1'
#
loop_
_entity.id
_entity.type
_entity.pdbx_description
1 polymer ?
#
loop_
_entity_poly.entity_id
_entity_poly.type
_entity_poly.pdbx_seq_one_letter_code
_entity_poly.pdbx_strand_id
1 'polypeptide(L)'
;INKSLLCHFSAYFRALFLGGFAKNTQENFSFNLQPLDAQIFERWLGCGILHTWNDGQPCFGTLLRLYVFADYYDLPALRHAIM
;
A
#
# COMPACT_ATOMS: atom_id res chain seq x y z
N ILE A 1 -6.51 6.48 3.26
CA ILE A 1 -5.94 5.14 3.58
C ILE A 1 -6.16 4.76 5.05
N ASN A 2 -6.78 3.60 5.32
CA ASN A 2 -7.15 3.15 6.66
C ASN A 2 -5.96 2.46 7.38
N LYS A 3 -5.55 3.00 8.55
CA LYS A 3 -4.41 2.50 9.34
C LYS A 3 -4.61 1.05 9.82
N SER A 4 -5.83 0.69 10.22
CA SER A 4 -6.13 -0.66 10.71
C SER A 4 -5.95 -1.71 9.61
N LEU A 5 -6.36 -1.39 8.38
CA LEU A 5 -6.15 -2.26 7.23
C LEU A 5 -4.66 -2.35 6.87
N LEU A 6 -3.92 -1.24 6.89
CA LEU A 6 -2.46 -1.26 6.67
C LEU A 6 -1.74 -2.17 7.67
N CYS A 7 -2.07 -2.05 8.96
CA CYS A 7 -1.52 -2.91 10.01
C CYS A 7 -1.92 -4.38 9.88
N HIS A 8 -3.07 -4.66 9.24
CA HIS A 8 -3.52 -6.01 8.98
C HIS A 8 -2.70 -6.67 7.86
N PHE A 9 -2.44 -5.93 6.78
CA PHE A 9 -1.75 -6.44 5.59
C PHE A 9 -0.22 -6.36 5.65
N SER A 10 0.35 -5.64 6.61
CA SER A 10 1.81 -5.48 6.73
C SER A 10 2.27 -5.43 8.18
N ALA A 11 3.24 -6.29 8.49
CA ALA A 11 3.89 -6.32 9.80
C ALA A 11 4.74 -5.06 10.04
N TYR A 12 5.29 -4.47 8.97
CA TYR A 12 6.00 -3.19 9.03
C TYR A 12 5.10 -2.07 9.56
N PHE A 13 3.91 -1.87 8.97
CA PHE A 13 2.99 -0.82 9.45
C PHE A 13 2.47 -1.12 10.86
N ARG A 14 2.28 -2.40 11.19
CA ARG A 14 1.94 -2.81 12.55
C ARG A 14 3.02 -2.41 13.55
N ALA A 15 4.29 -2.65 13.24
CA ALA A 15 5.41 -2.24 14.08
C ALA A 15 5.58 -0.71 14.11
N LEU A 16 5.30 -0.02 13.00
CA LEU A 16 5.38 1.44 12.90
C LEU A 16 4.32 2.15 13.73
N PHE A 17 3.07 1.65 13.71
CA PHE A 17 1.94 2.29 14.39
C PHE A 17 1.67 1.75 15.81
N LEU A 18 1.97 0.48 16.07
CA LEU A 18 1.70 -0.17 17.37
C LEU A 18 2.98 -0.57 18.13
N GLY A 19 4.12 -0.67 17.45
CA GLY A 19 5.39 -0.86 18.12
C GLY A 19 5.77 0.44 18.84
N GLY A 20 6.33 0.31 20.04
CA GLY A 20 6.65 1.41 20.96
C GLY A 20 7.72 2.40 20.47
N PHE A 21 7.87 2.60 19.16
CA PHE A 21 8.52 3.78 18.60
C PHE A 21 7.76 4.99 19.12
N ALA A 22 8.43 5.68 20.05
CA ALA A 22 7.93 6.80 20.83
C ALA A 22 6.96 7.65 20.03
N LYS A 23 5.72 7.78 20.54
CA LYS A 23 4.73 8.82 20.24
C LYS A 23 5.26 9.88 19.24
N ASN A 24 5.27 9.56 17.95
CA ASN A 24 5.63 10.48 16.89
C ASN A 24 4.51 10.39 15.86
N THR A 25 3.48 11.22 15.93
CA THR A 25 3.54 12.63 15.51
C THR A 25 3.95 12.77 14.03
N GLN A 26 3.71 11.74 13.21
CA GLN A 26 3.53 11.92 11.78
C GLN A 26 2.14 11.42 11.41
N GLU A 27 1.16 12.32 11.54
CA GLU A 27 -0.18 12.09 11.00
C GLU A 27 -0.17 11.96 9.47
N ASN A 28 0.90 12.44 8.83
CA ASN A 28 1.08 12.41 7.39
C ASN A 28 2.35 11.63 7.02
N PHE A 29 2.17 10.33 6.75
CA PHE A 29 3.23 9.49 6.20
C PHE A 29 3.20 9.67 4.67
N SER A 30 4.18 10.36 4.11
CA SER A 30 4.26 10.58 2.67
C SER A 30 4.83 9.34 2.00
N PHE A 31 3.99 8.60 1.28
CA PHE A 31 4.48 7.54 0.40
C PHE A 31 5.12 8.16 -0.84
N ASN A 32 6.27 7.63 -1.26
CA ASN A 32 6.86 7.96 -2.55
C ASN A 32 6.14 7.21 -3.69
N LEU A 33 4.83 7.44 -3.80
CA LEU A 33 3.97 6.89 -4.84
C LEU A 33 3.48 8.02 -5.72
N GLN A 34 3.37 7.75 -7.03
CA GLN A 34 2.68 8.67 -7.91
C GLN A 34 1.18 8.72 -7.54
N PRO A 35 0.48 9.83 -7.82
CA PRO A 35 -0.93 9.96 -7.48
C PRO A 35 -1.80 8.80 -8.01
N LEU A 36 -1.48 8.30 -9.20
CA LEU A 36 -2.19 7.17 -9.81
C LEU A 36 -1.92 5.86 -9.06
N ASP A 37 -0.66 5.59 -8.72
CA ASP A 37 -0.26 4.38 -8.01
C ASP A 37 -0.89 4.36 -6.59
N ALA A 38 -0.96 5.51 -5.93
CA ALA A 38 -1.60 5.67 -4.62
C ALA A 38 -3.11 5.38 -4.67
N GLN A 39 -3.81 5.82 -5.73
CA GLN A 39 -5.23 5.53 -5.91
C GLN A 39 -5.49 4.03 -6.11
N ILE A 40 -4.67 3.37 -6.93
CA ILE A 40 -4.79 1.92 -7.17
C ILE A 40 -4.52 1.16 -5.88
N PHE A 41 -3.48 1.57 -5.13
CA PHE A 41 -3.18 0.98 -3.84
C PHE A 41 -4.33 1.15 -2.83
N GLU A 42 -4.93 2.34 -2.75
CA GLU A 42 -6.06 2.58 -1.85
C GLU A 42 -7.30 1.76 -2.24
N ARG A 43 -7.60 1.63 -3.54
CA ARG A 43 -8.68 0.78 -4.04
C ARG A 43 -8.42 -0.69 -3.74
N TRP A 44 -7.19 -1.16 -3.94
CA TRP A 44 -6.79 -2.52 -3.57
C TRP A 44 -6.91 -2.74 -2.06
N LEU A 45 -6.51 -1.78 -1.23
CA LEU A 45 -6.62 -1.93 0.22
C LEU A 45 -8.08 -2.05 0.69
N GLY A 46 -9.00 -1.36 0.01
CA GLY A 46 -10.43 -1.41 0.34
C GLY A 46 -11.17 -2.62 -0.22
N CYS A 47 -10.84 -3.07 -1.43
CA CYS A 47 -11.63 -4.06 -2.17
C CYS A 47 -10.85 -5.32 -2.57
N GLY A 48 -9.53 -5.35 -2.39
CA GLY A 48 -8.64 -6.43 -2.83
C GLY A 48 -8.37 -6.48 -4.34
N ILE A 49 -8.85 -5.48 -5.11
CA ILE A 49 -8.81 -5.51 -6.58
C ILE A 49 -7.84 -4.45 -7.11
N LEU A 50 -6.92 -4.87 -7.99
CA LEU A 50 -5.98 -3.99 -8.70
C LEU A 50 -6.58 -3.51 -10.03
N HIS A 51 -7.44 -2.50 -9.96
CA HIS A 51 -7.97 -1.83 -11.14
C HIS A 51 -7.76 -0.32 -11.09
N THR A 52 -7.49 0.26 -12.26
CA THR A 52 -7.55 1.71 -12.46
C THR A 52 -9.00 2.19 -12.38
N TRP A 53 -9.22 3.50 -12.22
CA TRP A 53 -10.57 4.08 -12.12
C TRP A 53 -11.51 3.67 -13.28
N ASN A 54 -10.97 3.50 -14.49
CA ASN A 54 -11.74 3.13 -15.67
C ASN A 54 -11.91 1.60 -15.84
N ASP A 55 -11.75 0.83 -14.75
CA ASP A 55 -11.75 -0.65 -14.73
C ASP A 55 -10.74 -1.29 -15.70
N GLY A 56 -9.77 -0.50 -16.16
CA GLY A 56 -8.64 -0.96 -16.95
C GLY A 56 -7.56 -1.57 -16.06
N GLN A 57 -6.81 -2.51 -16.61
CA GLN A 57 -5.62 -3.06 -15.96
C GLN A 57 -4.53 -1.98 -15.87
N PRO A 58 -3.85 -1.84 -14.72
CA PRO A 58 -2.72 -0.94 -14.58
C PRO A 58 -1.60 -1.34 -15.56
N CYS A 59 -0.89 -0.36 -16.09
CA CYS A 59 0.24 -0.63 -16.98
C CYS A 59 1.39 -1.32 -16.20
N PHE A 60 2.24 -2.05 -16.93
CA PHE A 60 3.35 -2.80 -16.32
C PHE A 60 4.25 -1.92 -15.44
N GLY A 61 4.50 -0.67 -15.83
CA GLY A 61 5.29 0.28 -15.04
C GLY A 61 4.67 0.59 -13.67
N THR A 62 3.34 0.73 -13.60
CA THR A 62 2.61 0.92 -12.35
C THR A 62 2.63 -0.34 -11.50
N LEU A 63 2.40 -1.52 -12.09
CA LEU A 63 2.48 -2.80 -11.38
C LEU A 63 3.87 -3.02 -10.78
N LEU A 64 4.94 -2.71 -11.52
CA LEU A 64 6.31 -2.82 -11.04
C LEU A 64 6.58 -1.88 -9.86
N ARG A 65 6.16 -0.62 -9.94
CA ARG A 65 6.30 0.35 -8.83
C ARG A 65 5.53 -0.11 -7.59
N LEU A 66 4.29 -0.59 -7.77
CA LEU A 66 3.49 -1.14 -6.68
C LEU A 66 4.11 -2.41 -6.09
N TYR A 67 4.75 -3.24 -6.91
CA TYR A 67 5.45 -4.44 -6.45
C TYR A 67 6.67 -4.09 -5.59
N VAL A 68 7.52 -3.16 -6.06
CA VAL A 68 8.67 -2.67 -5.27
C VAL A 68 8.20 -2.00 -3.98
N PHE A 69 7.13 -1.20 -4.05
CA PHE A 69 6.49 -0.63 -2.87
C PHE A 69 6.02 -1.71 -1.89
N ALA A 70 5.36 -2.75 -2.39
CA ALA A 70 4.86 -3.84 -1.59
C ALA A 70 5.99 -4.63 -0.91
N ASP A 71 7.10 -4.85 -1.62
CA ASP A 71 8.29 -5.50 -1.08
C ASP A 71 8.96 -4.65 0.00
N TYR A 72 9.11 -3.35 -0.25
CA TYR A 72 9.74 -2.41 0.70
C TYR A 72 8.96 -2.28 2.02
N TYR A 73 7.63 -2.24 1.97
CA TYR A 73 6.76 -2.08 3.14
C TYR A 73 6.21 -3.40 3.69
N ASP A 74 6.75 -4.54 3.26
CA ASP A 74 6.34 -5.88 3.71
C ASP A 74 4.81 -6.10 3.59
N LEU A 75 4.28 -5.91 2.39
CA LEU A 75 2.87 -6.12 2.02
C LEU A 75 2.76 -7.40 1.15
N PRO A 76 2.87 -8.61 1.72
CA PRO A 76 2.84 -9.85 0.95
C PRO A 76 1.54 -10.04 0.19
N ALA A 77 0.39 -9.62 0.74
CA ALA A 77 -0.90 -9.72 0.06
C ALA A 77 -0.94 -8.88 -1.23
N LEU A 78 -0.28 -7.72 -1.25
CA LEU A 78 -0.21 -6.87 -2.44
C LEU A 78 0.69 -7.50 -3.50
N ARG A 79 1.82 -8.10 -3.10
CA ARG A 79 2.71 -8.82 -4.03
C ARG A 79 1.99 -9.98 -4.73
N HIS A 80 1.20 -10.75 -3.97
CA HIS A 80 0.39 -11.85 -4.51
C HIS A 80 -0.77 -11.38 -5.39
N ALA A 81 -1.26 -10.16 -5.21
CA ALA A 81 -2.28 -9.63 -6.10
C ALA A 81 -1.70 -9.18 -7.46
N ILE A 82 -0.41 -8.82 -7.49
CA ILE A 82 0.29 -8.34 -8.69
C ILE A 82 0.81 -9.50 -9.56
N MET A 83 1.25 -10.61 -8.95
CA MET A 83 1.68 -11.84 -9.66
C MET A 83 0.51 -12.77 -9.92
#